data_AF-A0A0N1H6Y0-F1
#
_entry.id   AF-A0A0N1H6Y0-F1
#
_cell.length_a   1.000
_cell.length_b   1.000
_cell.length_c   1.000
_cell.angle_alpha   90.00
_cell.angle_beta   90.00
_cell.angle_gamma   90.00
#
_symmetry.space_group_name_H-M   'P 1'
#
loop_
_entity.id
_entity.type
_entity.pdbx_description
1 polymer ?
#
loop_
_entity_poly.entity_id
_entity_poly.type
_entity_poly.pdbx_seq_one_letter_code
_entity_poly.pdbx_strand_id
1 'polypeptide(L)'
;MASGYGAYGGVSRCFPFWQEYMACYVINQNDPEARKQGVCVPRLEDYYECLHHKKEHARALAIQNAMRKAQAAHPRENAPKAGQIRSLGLIGKDEDTKQTLGQS
;
A
#
# COMPACT_ATOMS: atom_id res chain seq x y z
N MET A 1 11.98 -23.09 19.34
CA MET A 1 10.97 -22.39 18.50
C MET A 1 11.63 -21.16 17.92
N ALA A 2 11.84 -21.10 16.60
CA ALA A 2 12.31 -19.87 15.94
C ALA A 2 11.08 -19.04 15.55
N SER A 3 10.48 -18.34 16.50
CA SER A 3 9.22 -17.59 16.36
C SER A 3 9.34 -16.31 15.52
N GLY A 4 10.20 -16.29 14.49
CA GLY A 4 10.45 -15.09 13.69
C GLY A 4 11.67 -15.09 12.78
N TYR A 5 12.55 -16.09 12.86
CA TYR A 5 13.75 -16.17 12.02
C TYR A 5 13.51 -17.09 10.82
N GLY A 6 13.83 -16.59 9.63
CA GLY A 6 13.76 -17.35 8.38
C GLY A 6 14.93 -18.33 8.22
N ALA A 7 14.90 -19.13 7.15
CA ALA A 7 15.91 -20.15 6.86
C ALA A 7 17.36 -19.61 6.79
N TYR A 8 17.54 -18.31 6.52
CA TYR A 8 18.83 -17.63 6.42
C TYR A 8 19.20 -16.82 7.68
N GLY A 9 18.48 -17.01 8.80
CA GLY A 9 18.75 -16.32 10.07
C GLY A 9 18.29 -14.86 10.13
N GLY A 10 17.73 -14.31 9.05
CA GLY A 10 17.10 -12.99 9.04
C GLY A 10 15.72 -12.99 9.72
N VAL A 11 15.31 -11.84 10.24
CA VAL A 11 13.96 -11.64 10.77
C VAL A 11 12.92 -11.60 9.65
N SER A 12 11.72 -12.14 9.90
CA SER A 12 10.62 -12.10 8.92
C SER A 12 10.05 -10.68 8.78
N ARG A 13 9.40 -10.39 7.63
CA ARG A 13 8.84 -9.08 7.29
C ARG A 13 7.93 -8.49 8.38
N CYS A 14 7.12 -9.33 9.02
CA CYS A 14 6.15 -8.91 10.04
C CYS A 14 6.61 -9.23 11.47
N PHE A 15 7.89 -9.57 11.67
CA PHE A 15 8.43 -9.87 12.98
C PHE A 15 8.35 -8.70 13.98
N PRO A 16 8.58 -7.42 13.59
CA PRO A 16 8.43 -6.31 14.53
C PRO A 16 7.02 -6.19 15.11
N PHE A 17 5.98 -6.34 14.29
CA PHE A 17 4.59 -6.32 14.77
C PHE A 17 4.28 -7.48 15.72
N TRP A 18 4.86 -8.66 15.45
CA TRP A 18 4.77 -9.80 16.35
C TRP A 18 5.46 -9.55 17.69
N GLN A 19 6.66 -8.96 17.69
CA GLN A 19 7.39 -8.61 18.91
C GLN A 19 6.60 -7.62 19.74
N GLU A 20 6.04 -6.60 19.10
CA GLU A 20 5.19 -5.63 19.76
C GLU A 20 4.00 -6.37 20.42
N TYR A 21 3.27 -7.22 19.69
CA TYR A 21 2.10 -7.94 20.22
C TYR A 21 2.49 -8.81 21.43
N MET A 22 3.59 -9.54 21.31
CA MET A 22 4.13 -10.37 22.38
C MET A 22 4.54 -9.55 23.60
N ALA A 23 5.13 -8.36 23.41
CA ALA A 23 5.46 -7.46 24.52
C ALA A 23 4.19 -7.06 25.29
N CYS A 24 3.11 -6.70 24.59
CA CYS A 24 1.82 -6.40 25.23
C CYS A 24 1.23 -7.63 25.93
N TYR A 25 1.24 -8.78 25.25
CA TYR A 25 0.65 -10.01 25.77
C TYR A 25 1.36 -10.49 27.04
N VAL A 26 2.69 -10.54 27.04
CA VAL A 26 3.48 -11.04 28.16
C VAL A 26 3.32 -10.17 29.42
N ILE A 27 3.17 -8.85 29.26
CA ILE A 27 2.95 -7.94 30.39
C ILE A 27 1.54 -8.13 30.97
N ASN A 28 0.53 -8.28 30.12
CA ASN A 28 -0.88 -8.26 30.53
C ASN A 28 -1.51 -9.66 30.73
N GLN A 29 -0.77 -10.75 30.49
CA GLN A 29 -1.30 -12.12 30.55
C GLN A 29 -1.79 -12.55 31.94
N ASN A 30 -1.38 -11.87 33.02
CA ASN A 30 -1.81 -12.18 34.38
C ASN A 30 -2.88 -11.20 34.91
N ASP A 31 -3.24 -10.18 34.13
CA ASP A 31 -4.27 -9.21 34.49
C ASP A 31 -5.62 -9.59 33.84
N PRO A 32 -6.61 -10.02 34.63
CA PRO A 32 -7.92 -10.42 34.12
C PRO A 32 -8.73 -9.24 33.55
N GLU A 33 -8.54 -8.02 34.04
CA GLU A 33 -9.24 -6.84 33.53
C GLU A 33 -8.66 -6.39 32.21
N ALA A 34 -7.32 -6.40 32.08
CA ALA A 34 -6.64 -6.14 30.80
C ALA A 34 -7.05 -7.14 29.71
N ARG A 35 -7.23 -8.43 30.06
CA ARG A 35 -7.74 -9.45 29.14
C ARG A 35 -9.18 -9.19 28.71
N LYS A 36 -10.07 -8.85 29.65
CA LYS A 36 -11.48 -8.52 29.33
C LYS A 36 -11.58 -7.29 28.42
N GLN A 37 -10.74 -6.29 28.64
CA GLN A 37 -10.71 -5.07 27.84
C GLN A 37 -10.02 -5.26 26.47
N GLY A 38 -9.32 -6.37 26.25
CA GLY A 38 -8.66 -6.65 24.98
C GLY A 38 -7.55 -5.66 24.65
N VAL A 39 -6.76 -5.22 25.65
CA VAL A 39 -5.75 -4.16 25.49
C VAL A 39 -4.71 -4.44 24.40
N CYS A 40 -4.44 -5.71 24.10
CA CYS A 40 -3.48 -6.12 23.06
C CYS A 40 -4.11 -6.38 21.68
N VAL A 41 -5.43 -6.23 21.53
CA VAL A 41 -6.15 -6.45 20.26
C VAL A 41 -5.69 -5.50 19.15
N PRO A 42 -5.50 -4.18 19.37
CA PRO A 42 -5.07 -3.28 18.28
C PRO A 42 -3.74 -3.72 17.67
N ARG A 43 -2.82 -4.18 18.51
CA ARG A 43 -1.50 -4.63 18.11
C ARG A 43 -1.52 -6.00 17.43
N LEU A 44 -2.46 -6.85 17.82
CA LEU A 44 -2.76 -8.10 17.11
C LEU A 44 -3.33 -7.82 15.72
N GLU A 45 -4.21 -6.82 15.60
CA GLU A 45 -4.74 -6.40 14.30
C GLU A 45 -3.63 -5.91 13.36
N ASP A 46 -2.67 -5.13 13.85
CA ASP A 46 -1.53 -4.66 13.04
C ASP A 46 -0.68 -5.83 12.53
N TYR A 47 -0.47 -6.86 13.36
CA TYR A 47 0.24 -8.07 12.94
C TYR A 47 -0.52 -8.82 11.83
N TYR A 48 -1.84 -9.00 11.98
CA TYR A 48 -2.67 -9.63 10.94
C TYR A 48 -2.80 -8.78 9.67
N GLU A 49 -2.79 -7.45 9.81
CA GLU A 49 -2.74 -6.52 8.69
C GLU A 49 -1.45 -6.75 7.89
N CYS A 50 -0.29 -6.76 8.54
CA CYS A 50 0.99 -7.01 7.85
C CYS A 50 1.05 -8.37 7.14
N LEU A 51 0.38 -9.39 7.67
CA LEU A 51 0.36 -10.72 7.05
C LEU A 51 -0.54 -10.80 5.82
N HIS A 52 -1.70 -10.13 5.85
CA HIS A 52 -2.76 -10.32 4.86
C HIS A 52 -3.08 -9.09 4.02
N HIS A 53 -2.57 -7.92 4.38
CA HIS A 53 -2.72 -6.64 3.70
C HIS A 53 -4.16 -6.28 3.32
N LYS A 54 -5.17 -6.74 4.08
CA LYS A 54 -6.59 -6.59 3.73
C LYS A 54 -7.00 -5.11 3.66
N LYS A 55 -6.62 -4.33 4.67
CA LYS A 55 -6.95 -2.91 4.79
C LYS A 55 -6.25 -2.13 3.67
N GLU A 56 -4.98 -2.44 3.39
CA GLU A 56 -4.22 -1.82 2.30
C GLU A 56 -4.80 -2.13 0.92
N HIS A 57 -5.12 -3.40 0.63
CA HIS A 57 -5.75 -3.78 -0.64
C HIS A 57 -7.10 -3.07 -0.86
N ALA A 58 -7.94 -3.00 0.17
CA ALA A 58 -9.21 -2.29 0.08
C ALA A 58 -9.02 -0.79 -0.21
N ARG A 59 -8.03 -0.16 0.44
CA ARG A 59 -7.70 1.25 0.24
C ARG A 59 -7.15 1.51 -1.16
N ALA A 60 -6.22 0.69 -1.64
CA ALA A 60 -5.65 0.80 -2.99
C ALA A 60 -6.75 0.71 -4.06
N LEU A 61 -7.68 -0.24 -3.90
CA LEU A 61 -8.82 -0.38 -4.81
C LEU A 61 -9.75 0.85 -4.77
N ALA A 62 -10.02 1.40 -3.59
CA ALA A 62 -10.83 2.61 -3.47
C ALA A 62 -10.17 3.82 -4.19
N ILE A 63 -8.86 3.99 -4.02
CA ILE A 63 -8.09 5.05 -4.70
C ILE A 63 -8.11 4.85 -6.21
N GLN A 64 -7.83 3.63 -6.70
CA GLN A 64 -7.86 3.33 -8.14
C GLN A 64 -9.23 3.58 -8.76
N ASN A 65 -10.30 3.22 -8.05
CA ASN A 65 -11.66 3.48 -8.50
C ASN A 65 -11.99 4.98 -8.54
N ALA A 66 -11.53 5.76 -7.55
CA ALA A 66 -11.67 7.21 -7.55
C ALA A 66 -10.88 7.85 -8.70
N MET A 67 -9.64 7.40 -8.96
CA MET A 67 -8.84 7.87 -10.10
C MET A 67 -9.53 7.58 -11.43
N ARG A 68 -10.06 6.36 -11.62
CA ARG A 68 -10.78 6.00 -12.85
C ARG A 68 -12.03 6.87 -13.04
N LYS A 69 -12.77 7.17 -11.98
CA LYS A 69 -13.92 8.08 -12.02
C LYS A 69 -13.51 9.51 -12.39
N ALA A 70 -12.42 10.02 -11.79
CA ALA A 70 -11.90 11.35 -12.10
C ALA A 70 -11.44 11.47 -13.57
N GLN A 71 -10.74 10.45 -14.08
CA GLN A 71 -10.34 10.37 -15.49
C GLN A 71 -11.56 10.35 -16.43
N ALA A 72 -12.62 9.61 -16.08
CA ALA A 72 -13.84 9.55 -16.86
C ALA A 72 -14.69 10.84 -16.77
N ALA A 73 -14.59 11.61 -15.68
CA ALA A 73 -15.30 12.88 -15.51
C ALA A 73 -14.67 14.02 -16.32
N HIS A 74 -13.35 13.98 -16.56
CA HIS A 74 -12.63 14.97 -17.38
C HIS A 74 -11.92 14.34 -18.59
N PRO A 75 -12.63 13.67 -19.54
CA PRO A 75 -11.98 13.03 -20.68
C PRO A 75 -11.29 14.03 -21.62
N ARG A 76 -11.84 15.25 -21.73
CA ARG A 76 -11.35 16.29 -22.65
C ARG A 76 -10.15 17.06 -22.13
N GLU A 77 -9.99 17.20 -20.81
CA GLU A 77 -8.84 17.89 -20.21
C GLU A 77 -7.59 16.99 -20.21
N ASN A 78 -7.79 15.67 -20.07
CA ASN A 78 -6.71 14.68 -20.08
C ASN A 78 -6.45 14.06 -21.47
N ALA A 79 -7.25 14.40 -22.48
CA ALA A 79 -7.01 13.94 -23.86
C ALA A 79 -5.85 14.72 -24.50
N PRO A 80 -4.92 14.04 -25.19
CA PRO A 80 -3.85 14.71 -25.92
C PRO A 80 -4.46 15.64 -26.98
N LYS A 81 -4.02 16.91 -27.00
CA LYS A 81 -4.51 17.89 -27.97
C LYS A 81 -4.12 17.44 -29.38
N ALA A 82 -4.95 17.73 -30.38
CA ALA A 82 -4.71 17.31 -31.77
C ALA A 82 -3.34 17.75 -32.31
N GLY A 83 -2.82 18.91 -31.88
CA GLY A 83 -1.47 19.38 -32.23
C GLY A 83 -0.34 18.51 -31.67
N GLN A 84 -0.55 17.95 -30.47
CA GLN A 84 0.38 17.06 -29.77
C GLN A 84 0.41 15.65 -30.40
N ILE A 85 -0.75 15.17 -30.87
CA ILE A 85 -0.82 13.90 -31.62
C ILE A 85 -0.13 14.04 -32.98
N ARG A 86 -0.29 15.20 -33.65
CA ARG A 86 0.34 15.46 -34.95
C ARG A 86 1.86 15.64 -34.87
N SER A 87 2.42 15.97 -33.71
CA SER A 87 3.87 16.11 -33.51
C SER A 87 4.60 14.80 -33.25
N LEU A 88 3.89 13.69 -33.04
CA LEU A 88 4.49 12.38 -32.78
C LEU A 88 5.40 11.95 -33.95
N GLY A 89 6.68 11.72 -33.67
CA GLY A 89 7.65 11.20 -34.64
C GLY A 89 8.16 12.22 -35.67
N LEU A 90 7.88 13.52 -35.49
CA LEU A 90 8.51 14.57 -36.28
C LEU A 90 9.93 14.87 -35.78
N ILE A 91 10.87 14.90 -36.73
CA ILE A 91 12.27 15.27 -36.47
C ILE A 91 12.31 16.69 -35.87
N GLY A 92 12.89 16.82 -34.67
CA GLY A 92 12.98 18.07 -33.93
C GLY A 92 11.83 18.38 -32.96
N LYS A 93 10.86 17.46 -32.79
CA LYS A 93 9.76 17.56 -31.81
C LYS A 93 9.75 16.39 -30.81
N ASP A 94 10.93 15.95 -30.41
CA ASP A 94 11.08 14.79 -29.52
C ASP A 94 10.50 15.05 -28.12
N GLU A 95 10.57 16.28 -27.63
CA GLU A 95 10.02 16.67 -26.33
C GLU A 95 8.48 16.65 -26.31
N ASP A 96 7.83 17.14 -27.37
CA ASP A 96 6.37 17.04 -27.53
C ASP A 96 5.92 15.57 -27.63
N THR A 97 6.77 14.72 -28.22
CA THR A 97 6.53 13.28 -28.38
C THR A 97 6.66 12.54 -27.05
N LYS A 98 7.67 12.85 -26.23
CA LYS A 98 7.81 12.29 -24.88
C LYS A 98 6.64 12.69 -23.98
N GLN A 99 6.26 13.97 -24.03
CA GLN A 99 5.18 14.52 -23.21
C GLN A 99 3.81 13.89 -23.53
N THR A 100 3.59 13.48 -24.78
CA THR A 100 2.35 12.81 -25.20
C THR A 100 2.32 11.32 -24.93
N LEU A 101 3.47 10.65 -24.99
CA LEU A 101 3.59 9.22 -24.72
C LEU A 101 3.72 8.89 -23.22
N GLY A 102 3.90 9.91 -22.37
CA GLY A 102 4.07 9.73 -20.92
C GLY A 102 5.35 8.97 -20.56
N GLN A 103 6.32 8.92 -21.47
CA GLN A 103 7.63 8.33 -21.23
C GLN A 103 8.52 9.43 -20.63
N SER A 104 8.89 9.24 -19.35
CA SER A 104 9.88 10.09 -18.65
C SER A 104 11.27 9.89 -19.22
#